data_AF-A0A3M1HR31-F1
#
_entry.id   AF-A0A3M1HR31-F1
#
_cell.length_a   1.000
_cell.length_b   1.000
_cell.length_c   1.000
_cell.angle_alpha   90.00
_cell.angle_beta   90.00
_cell.angle_gamma   90.00
#
_symmetry.space_group_name_H-M   'P 1'
#
loop_
_entity.id
_entity.type
_entity.pdbx_description
1 polymer ?
#
loop_
_entity_poly.entity_id
_entity_poly.type
_entity_poly.pdbx_seq_one_letter_code
_entity_poly.pdbx_strand_id
1 'polypeptide(L)' 'AGEVVRKEDLSREALGKRLGPFDRALDVHISRIRKKLAPLPNGEPRIKTVRGVGWMLVVEP' A
#
# COMPACT_ATOMS: atom_id res chain seq x y z
N ALA A 1 -1.10 -11.94 -7.47
CA ALA A 1 -1.91 -10.81 -6.94
C ALA A 1 -2.65 -11.28 -5.69
N GLY A 2 -2.96 -10.38 -4.75
CA GLY A 2 -3.56 -10.79 -3.47
C GLY A 2 -2.54 -11.14 -2.37
N GLU A 3 -1.26 -10.80 -2.53
CA GLU A 3 -0.27 -10.96 -1.46
C GLU A 3 -0.13 -9.66 -0.66
N VAL A 4 0.01 -9.82 0.66
CA VAL A 4 0.25 -8.71 1.57
C VAL A 4 1.73 -8.39 1.59
N VAL A 5 2.08 -7.18 1.16
CA VAL A 5 3.44 -6.64 1.29
C VAL A 5 3.54 -5.92 2.63
N ARG A 6 4.53 -6.31 3.45
CA ARG A 6 4.74 -5.73 4.78
C ARG A 6 5.26 -4.29 4.70
N LYS A 7 4.93 -3.47 5.69
CA LYS A 7 5.38 -2.08 5.76
C LYS A 7 6.89 -1.96 5.79
N GLU A 8 7.55 -2.83 6.56
CA GLU A 8 8.99 -2.83 6.77
C GLU A 8 9.74 -3.14 5.48
N ASP A 9 9.27 -4.16 4.75
CA ASP A 9 9.85 -4.59 3.48
C ASP A 9 9.66 -3.49 2.42
N LEU A 10 8.44 -2.95 2.32
CA LEU A 10 8.14 -1.87 1.38
C LEU A 10 8.92 -0.58 1.68
N SER A 11 9.16 -0.24 2.95
CA SER A 11 9.98 0.92 3.32
C SER A 11 11.43 0.73 2.85
N ARG A 12 11.98 -0.47 3.04
CA ARG A 12 13.35 -0.78 2.65
C ARG A 12 13.52 -0.79 1.14
N GLU A 13 12.62 -1.44 0.43
CA GLU A 13 12.71 -1.63 -1.02
C GLU A 13 12.33 -0.37 -1.80
N ALA A 14 11.24 0.31 -1.42
CA ALA A 14 10.75 1.46 -2.17
C ALA A 14 11.37 2.79 -1.72
N LEU A 15 11.76 2.93 -0.44
CA LEU A 15 12.28 4.19 0.11
C LEU A 15 13.76 4.09 0.54
N GLY A 16 14.38 2.91 0.46
CA GLY A 16 15.80 2.74 0.82
C GLY A 16 16.11 2.93 2.30
N LYS A 17 15.10 2.85 3.18
CA LYS A 17 15.27 3.14 4.61
C LYS A 17 14.50 2.17 5.50
N ARG A 18 14.90 2.09 6.77
CA ARG A 18 14.14 1.34 7.78
C ARG A 18 12.88 2.12 8.16
N LEU A 19 11.79 1.39 8.39
CA LEU A 19 10.54 1.96 8.88
C LEU A 19 10.71 2.47 10.33
N GLY A 20 10.44 3.75 10.55
CA GLY A 20 10.42 4.35 11.88
C GLY A 20 9.04 4.29 12.55
N PRO A 21 8.94 4.38 13.89
CA PRO A 21 7.68 4.25 14.63
C PRO A 21 6.63 5.33 14.29
N PHE A 22 7.06 6.48 13.76
CA PHE A 22 6.19 7.58 13.35
C PHE A 22 6.25 7.85 11.83
N ASP A 23 6.84 6.95 11.05
CA ASP A 23 6.99 7.15 9.62
C ASP A 23 5.65 6.97 8.91
N ARG A 24 5.20 8.04 8.23
CA ARG A 24 3.96 8.08 7.45
C ARG A 24 4.21 8.22 5.95
N ALA A 25 5.46 8.16 5.49
CA ALA A 25 5.79 8.36 4.08
C ALA A 25 5.02 7.35 3.20
N LEU A 26 5.02 6.07 3.59
CA LEU A 26 4.29 5.02 2.86
C LEU A 26 2.78 5.31 2.80
N ASP A 27 2.14 5.69 3.90
CA ASP A 27 0.71 6.04 3.91
C ASP A 27 0.39 7.19 2.93
N VAL A 28 1.26 8.22 2.89
CA VAL A 28 1.13 9.35 1.96
C VAL A 28 1.29 8.90 0.51
N HIS A 29 2.32 8.08 0.22
CA HIS A 29 2.52 7.52 -1.12
C HIS A 29 1.34 6.67 -1.57
N ILE A 30 0.85 5.76 -0.71
CA ILE A 30 -0.31 4.92 -1.01
C ILE A 30 -1.57 5.76 -1.27
N SER A 31 -1.80 6.81 -0.49
CA SER A 31 -2.94 7.73 -0.72
C SER A 31 -2.85 8.42 -2.09
N ARG A 32 -1.66 8.90 -2.47
CA ARG A 32 -1.43 9.51 -3.79
C ARG A 32 -1.59 8.51 -4.94
N ILE A 33 -1.08 7.29 -4.76
CA ILE A 33 -1.19 6.22 -5.76
C ILE A 33 -2.66 5.82 -5.94
N ARG A 34 -3.43 5.64 -4.85
CA ARG A 34 -4.87 5.34 -4.92
C ARG A 34 -5.67 6.39 -5.70
N LYS A 35 -5.29 7.67 -5.63
CA LYS A 35 -5.93 8.73 -6.42
C LYS A 35 -5.61 8.65 -7.91
N LYS A 36 -4.46 8.08 -8.28
CA LYS A 36 -4.02 7.90 -9.67
C LYS A 36 -4.54 6.59 -10.28
N LEU A 37 -4.75 5.58 -9.44
CA LEU A 37 -5.33 4.32 -9.86
C LEU A 37 -6.85 4.45 -9.90
N ALA A 38 -7.47 4.08 -11.03
CA ALA A 38 -8.91 3.93 -11.07
C ALA A 38 -9.36 2.87 -10.02
N PRO A 39 -10.49 3.09 -9.32
CA PRO A 39 -11.03 2.10 -8.41
C PRO A 39 -11.42 0.81 -9.17
N LEU A 40 -11.72 -0.24 -8.41
CA LEU A 40 -12.36 -1.45 -8.93
C LEU A 40 -13.78 -1.14 -9.42
N PRO A 41 -14.42 -2.02 -10.23
CA PRO A 41 -15.78 -1.81 -10.71
C PRO A 41 -16.82 -1.65 -9.60
N ASN A 42 -16.57 -2.24 -8.42
CA ASN A 42 -17.39 -2.09 -7.22
C ASN A 42 -17.10 -0.82 -6.40
N GLY A 43 -16.23 0.07 -6.90
CA GLY A 43 -15.85 1.32 -6.24
C GLY A 43 -14.75 1.19 -5.17
N GLU A 44 -14.28 -0.02 -4.86
CA GLU A 44 -13.23 -0.21 -3.87
C GLU A 44 -11.84 0.18 -4.40
N PRO A 45 -10.93 0.68 -3.54
CA PRO A 45 -9.56 0.96 -3.95
C PRO A 45 -8.80 -0.33 -4.29
N ARG A 46 -8.06 -0.31 -5.41
CA ARG A 46 -7.20 -1.44 -5.83
C ARG A 46 -6.12 -1.80 -4.81
N ILE A 47 -5.67 -0.85 -3.99
CA ILE A 47 -4.73 -1.14 -2.90
C ILE A 47 -5.52 -1.20 -1.60
N LYS A 48 -5.61 -2.36 -0.96
CA LYS A 48 -6.23 -2.54 0.36
C LYS A 48 -5.20 -2.38 1.48
N THR A 49 -5.63 -1.79 2.60
CA THR A 49 -4.81 -1.69 3.82
C THR A 49 -5.08 -2.92 4.70
N VAL A 50 -4.04 -3.66 5.03
CA VAL A 50 -4.07 -4.70 6.07
C VAL A 50 -3.51 -4.09 7.34
N ARG A 51 -4.41 -3.70 8.27
CA ARG A 51 -4.04 -2.95 9.47
C ARG A 51 -2.93 -3.66 10.25
N GLY A 52 -1.90 -2.89 10.64
CA GLY A 52 -0.75 -3.42 11.37
C GLY A 52 0.26 -4.23 10.53
N VAL A 53 -0.07 -4.61 9.30
CA VAL A 53 0.79 -5.47 8.47
C VAL A 53 1.36 -4.72 7.27
N GLY A 54 0.49 -4.08 6.48
CA GLY A 54 0.92 -3.43 5.23
C GLY A 54 -0.21 -3.27 4.23
N TRP A 55 0.09 -3.52 2.95
CA TRP A 55 -0.85 -3.30 1.86
C TRP A 55 -0.86 -4.47 0.88
N MET A 56 -1.98 -4.59 0.18
CA MET A 56 -2.20 -5.64 -0.82
C MET A 56 -2.79 -5.02 -2.07
N LEU A 57 -2.26 -5.40 -3.23
CA LEU A 57 -2.85 -5.05 -4.52
C LEU A 57 -3.90 -6.09 -4.89
N VAL A 58 -5.11 -5.59 -5.13
CA VAL A 58 -6.25 -6.31 -5.67
C VAL A 58 -6.37 -5.92 -7.14
N VAL A 59 -6.16 -6.90 -8.01
CA VAL A 59 -6.60 -6.85 -9.40
C VAL A 59 -7.92 -7.59 -9.50
N GLU A 60 -8.78 -7.15 -10.42
CA GLU A 60 -10.02 -7.85 -10.72
C GLU A 60 -9.72 -9.34 -11.00
N PRO A 61 -10.61 -10.26 -10.61
CA PRO A 61 -10.53 -11.65 -11.03
C PRO A 61 -10.63 -11.77 -12.56
#